data_AF-A0A7X6YJS7-F1
#
_entry.id   AF-A0A7X6YJS7-F1
#
_cell.length_a   1.000
_cell.length_b   1.000
_cell.length_c   1.000
_cell.angle_alpha   90.00
_cell.angle_beta   90.00
_cell.angle_gamma   90.00
#
_symmetry.space_group_name_H-M   'P 1'
#
loop_
_entity.id
_entity.type
_entity.pdbx_description
1 polymer ?
#
loop_
_entity_poly.entity_id
_entity_poly.type
_entity_poly.pdbx_seq_one_letter_code
_entity_poly.pdbx_strand_id
1 'polypeptide(L)'
;LVIEEDGNTLLITGCAHNGIINILEYFQSFKGRMPDYVIGGFHLSSHSGGNEDFDMIDRIGKYLMGTKVKFYTCHCTGIEPYKRLKSTMGDSIDYLSTGSGIKI
;
A
#
# COMPACT_ATOMS: atom_id res chain seq x y z
N LEU A 1 3.27 -12.60 0.61
CA LEU A 1 4.14 -13.19 1.67
C LEU A 1 3.79 -12.51 3.00
N VAL A 2 3.72 -13.26 4.10
CA VAL A 2 3.49 -12.72 5.44
C VAL A 2 4.67 -13.11 6.32
N ILE A 3 5.22 -12.16 7.06
CA ILE A 3 6.30 -12.35 8.03
C ILE A 3 5.79 -11.89 9.40
N GLU A 4 5.99 -12.70 10.43
CA GLU A 4 5.61 -12.40 11.82
C GLU A 4 6.86 -12.54 12.70
N GLU A 5 7.27 -11.46 13.36
CA GLU A 5 8.47 -11.41 14.19
C GLU A 5 8.28 -10.38 15.31
N ASP A 6 8.67 -10.74 16.55
CA ASP A 6 8.60 -9.88 17.75
C ASP A 6 7.24 -9.14 17.95
N GLY A 7 6.15 -9.81 17.58
CA GLY A 7 4.79 -9.27 17.69
C GLY A 7 4.34 -8.40 16.50
N ASN A 8 5.26 -8.01 15.61
CA ASN A 8 4.96 -7.30 14.38
C ASN A 8 4.52 -8.28 13.27
N THR A 9 3.66 -7.81 12.37
CA THR A 9 3.25 -8.53 11.17
C THR A 9 3.44 -7.67 9.93
N LEU A 10 4.28 -8.17 9.03
CA LEU A 10 4.61 -7.55 7.75
C LEU A 10 3.96 -8.34 6.60
N LEU A 11 3.18 -7.64 5.79
CA LEU A 11 2.62 -8.15 4.54
C LEU A 11 3.41 -7.62 3.34
N ILE A 12 3.97 -8.52 2.54
CA ILE A 12 4.69 -8.19 1.31
C ILE A 12 3.86 -8.64 0.10
N THR A 13 3.59 -7.71 -0.81
CA THR A 13 2.90 -7.93 -2.08
C THR A 13 3.77 -7.48 -3.26
N GLY A 14 3.60 -8.13 -4.42
CA GLY A 14 4.28 -7.77 -5.67
C GLY A 14 3.64 -6.54 -6.30
N CYS A 15 2.86 -6.74 -7.37
CA CYS A 15 1.93 -5.73 -7.88
C CYS A 15 0.51 -6.20 -7.56
N ALA A 16 -0.19 -5.46 -6.70
CA ALA A 16 -1.51 -5.79 -6.16
C ALA A 16 -2.62 -5.74 -7.23
N HIS A 17 -2.56 -6.60 -8.25
CA HIS A 17 -3.50 -6.63 -9.38
C HIS A 17 -4.93 -6.90 -8.94
N ASN A 18 -5.12 -7.63 -7.85
CA ASN A 18 -6.44 -7.84 -7.23
C ASN A 18 -6.90 -6.67 -6.34
N GLY A 19 -6.14 -5.56 -6.29
CA GLY A 19 -6.41 -4.39 -5.46
C GLY A 19 -5.87 -4.53 -4.03
N ILE A 20 -5.19 -3.49 -3.53
CA ILE A 20 -4.58 -3.50 -2.19
C ILE A 20 -5.62 -3.65 -1.07
N ILE A 21 -6.81 -3.05 -1.23
CA ILE A 21 -7.92 -3.16 -0.27
C ILE A 21 -8.36 -4.61 -0.14
N ASN A 22 -8.62 -5.29 -1.26
CA ASN A 22 -9.06 -6.69 -1.24
C ASN A 22 -8.03 -7.61 -0.57
N ILE A 23 -6.73 -7.35 -0.79
CA ILE A 23 -5.66 -8.11 -0.13
C ILE A 23 -5.70 -7.89 1.39
N LEU A 24 -5.91 -6.66 1.85
CA LEU A 24 -6.02 -6.33 3.28
C LEU A 24 -7.26 -6.96 3.92
N GLU A 25 -8.41 -6.90 3.25
CA GLU A 25 -9.66 -7.51 3.73
C GLU A 25 -9.53 -9.02 3.85
N TYR A 26 -8.93 -9.66 2.83
CA TYR A 26 -8.65 -11.09 2.89
C TYR A 26 -7.70 -11.43 4.05
N PHE A 27 -6.62 -10.66 4.21
CA PHE A 27 -5.70 -10.82 5.35
C PHE A 27 -6.43 -10.68 6.69
N GLN A 28 -7.26 -9.64 6.85
CA GLN A 28 -8.02 -9.40 8.08
C GLN A 28 -9.00 -10.54 8.37
N SER A 29 -9.68 -11.06 7.35
CA SER A 29 -10.60 -12.20 7.49
C SER A 29 -9.87 -13.46 7.97
N PHE A 30 -8.62 -13.66 7.53
CA PHE A 30 -7.81 -14.82 7.84
C PHE A 30 -7.10 -14.70 9.21
N LYS A 31 -6.62 -13.50 9.56
CA LYS A 31 -5.82 -13.23 10.78
C LYS A 31 -6.60 -12.59 11.93
N GLY A 32 -7.82 -12.12 11.68
CA GLY A 32 -8.64 -11.38 12.65
C GLY A 32 -8.14 -9.97 12.98
N ARG A 33 -7.07 -9.51 12.34
CA ARG A 33 -6.43 -8.19 12.54
C ARG A 33 -5.79 -7.69 11.24
N MET A 34 -5.52 -6.39 11.19
CA MET A 34 -4.68 -5.79 10.13
C MET A 34 -3.19 -6.09 10.38
N PRO A 35 -2.34 -6.10 9.33
CA PRO A 35 -0.89 -6.15 9.54
C PRO A 35 -0.40 -4.82 10.15
N ASP A 36 0.81 -4.80 10.70
CA ASP A 36 1.43 -3.55 11.16
C ASP A 36 2.04 -2.80 9.97
N TYR A 37 2.60 -3.55 9.01
CA TYR A 37 3.31 -3.01 7.85
C TYR A 37 2.89 -3.68 6.54
N VAL A 38 2.89 -2.90 5.46
CA VAL A 38 2.71 -3.40 4.10
C VAL A 38 3.80 -2.87 3.18
N ILE A 39 4.44 -3.77 2.43
CA ILE A 39 5.41 -3.41 1.38
C ILE A 39 4.91 -3.93 0.03
N GLY A 40 4.81 -3.07 -0.98
CA GLY A 40 4.59 -3.51 -2.36
C GLY A 40 4.05 -2.46 -3.32
N GLY A 41 3.94 -2.84 -4.61
CA GLY A 41 3.32 -2.02 -5.64
C GLY A 41 1.80 -2.16 -5.63
N PHE A 42 1.07 -1.05 -5.72
CA PHE A 42 -0.39 -1.01 -5.63
C PHE A 42 -1.08 -0.99 -7.00
N HIS A 43 -0.31 -0.95 -8.09
CA HIS A 43 -0.83 -1.00 -9.47
C HIS A 43 -1.90 0.07 -9.74
N LEU A 44 -1.61 1.31 -9.32
CA LEU A 44 -2.52 2.46 -9.44
C LEU A 44 -2.25 3.30 -10.69
N SER A 45 -1.12 3.09 -11.36
CA SER A 45 -0.79 3.78 -12.61
C SER A 45 -1.55 3.17 -13.80
N SER A 46 -2.24 4.03 -14.55
CA SER A 46 -2.84 3.69 -15.84
C SER A 46 -1.75 3.41 -16.89
N HIS A 47 -1.76 2.22 -17.50
CA HIS A 47 -0.81 1.83 -18.55
C HIS A 47 -1.17 2.41 -19.93
N SER A 48 -2.32 3.07 -20.08
CA SER A 48 -2.90 3.38 -21.40
C SER A 48 -2.96 4.87 -21.74
N GLY A 49 -2.22 5.73 -21.04
CA GLY A 49 -2.16 7.17 -21.34
C GLY A 49 -3.44 7.95 -21.03
N GLY A 50 -4.42 7.32 -20.37
CA GLY A 50 -5.56 8.00 -19.76
C GLY A 50 -5.18 8.62 -18.41
N ASN A 51 -5.91 9.68 -18.02
CA ASN A 51 -5.75 10.28 -16.69
C ASN A 51 -5.93 9.23 -15.59
N GLU A 52 -5.08 9.29 -14.59
CA GLU A 52 -5.26 8.50 -13.37
C GLU A 52 -6.60 8.84 -12.73
N ASP A 53 -7.31 7.81 -12.24
CA ASP A 53 -8.56 8.02 -11.51
C ASP A 53 -8.23 8.50 -10.09
N PHE A 54 -8.02 9.81 -9.97
CA PHE A 54 -7.67 10.43 -8.69
C PHE A 54 -8.78 10.28 -7.64
N ASP A 55 -10.04 10.21 -8.04
CA ASP A 55 -11.15 9.94 -7.11
C ASP A 55 -11.05 8.53 -6.52
N MET A 56 -10.69 7.53 -7.34
CA MET A 56 -10.40 6.18 -6.87
C MET A 56 -9.18 6.17 -5.94
N ILE A 57 -8.10 6.86 -6.29
CA ILE A 57 -6.88 6.94 -5.47
C ILE A 57 -7.19 7.59 -4.11
N ASP A 58 -8.01 8.65 -4.07
CA ASP A 58 -8.42 9.31 -2.84
C ASP A 58 -9.27 8.40 -1.94
N ARG A 59 -10.18 7.62 -2.54
CA ARG A 59 -10.97 6.62 -1.82
C ARG A 59 -10.08 5.54 -1.23
N ILE A 60 -9.08 5.08 -1.99
CA ILE A 60 -8.08 4.13 -1.50
C ILE A 60 -7.30 4.74 -0.33
N GLY A 61 -6.75 5.95 -0.49
CA GLY A 61 -6.00 6.62 0.57
C GLY A 61 -6.81 6.77 1.86
N LYS A 62 -8.09 7.16 1.76
CA LYS A 62 -9.00 7.25 2.91
C LYS A 62 -9.23 5.91 3.59
N TYR A 63 -9.45 4.84 2.81
CA TYR A 63 -9.58 3.49 3.36
C TYR A 63 -8.31 3.07 4.10
N LEU A 64 -7.15 3.22 3.45
CA LEU A 64 -5.86 2.82 4.02
C LEU A 64 -5.51 3.60 5.30
N MET A 65 -5.92 4.86 5.42
CA MET A 65 -5.76 5.60 6.68
C MET A 65 -6.58 5.00 7.84
N GLY A 66 -7.75 4.44 7.54
CA GLY A 66 -8.60 3.79 8.54
C GLY A 66 -8.01 2.50 9.11
N THR A 67 -7.09 1.84 8.41
CA THR A 67 -6.51 0.56 8.84
C THR A 67 -5.40 0.72 9.88
N LYS A 68 -4.82 1.93 10.02
CA LYS A 68 -3.66 2.25 10.87
C LYS A 68 -2.37 1.48 10.50
N VAL A 69 -2.34 0.85 9.34
CA VAL A 69 -1.16 0.16 8.79
C VAL A 69 -0.14 1.17 8.28
N LYS A 70 1.16 0.91 8.46
CA LYS A 70 2.23 1.67 7.79
C LYS A 70 2.53 1.07 6.42
N PHE A 71 2.45 1.89 5.38
CA PHE A 71 2.62 1.47 4.00
C PHE A 71 3.96 1.91 3.43
N TYR A 72 4.54 1.03 2.62
CA TYR A 72 5.71 1.30 1.80
C TYR A 72 5.40 0.85 0.37
N THR A 73 5.43 1.79 -0.57
CA THR A 73 5.04 1.51 -1.95
C THR A 73 6.15 1.78 -2.95
N CYS A 74 6.08 1.13 -4.12
CA CYS A 74 7.12 1.20 -5.14
C CYS A 74 6.59 0.76 -6.51
N HIS A 75 7.48 0.74 -7.51
CA HIS A 75 7.28 0.07 -8.80
C HIS A 75 5.95 0.44 -9.51
N CYS A 76 5.00 -0.50 -9.61
CA CYS A 76 3.73 -0.36 -10.32
C CYS A 76 2.76 0.69 -9.73
N THR A 77 3.06 1.29 -8.58
CA THR A 77 2.19 2.34 -8.02
C THR A 77 2.22 3.61 -8.85
N GLY A 78 3.35 3.93 -9.49
CA GLY A 78 3.54 5.21 -10.18
C GLY A 78 3.83 6.36 -9.21
N ILE A 79 4.49 7.41 -9.72
CA ILE A 79 4.90 8.56 -8.91
C ILE A 79 3.72 9.48 -8.60
N GLU A 80 2.83 9.71 -9.55
CA GLU A 80 1.69 10.63 -9.36
C GLU A 80 0.61 10.06 -8.41
N PRO A 81 0.23 8.77 -8.49
CA PRO A 81 -0.65 8.15 -7.50
C PRO A 81 -0.01 8.13 -6.13
N TYR A 82 1.31 7.88 -6.05
CA TYR A 82 2.05 7.95 -4.79
C TYR A 82 1.97 9.35 -4.18
N LYS A 83 2.22 10.44 -4.93
CA LYS A 83 2.11 11.80 -4.39
C LYS A 83 0.72 12.09 -3.86
N ARG A 84 -0.32 11.65 -4.57
CA ARG A 84 -1.72 11.83 -4.14
C ARG A 84 -2.02 11.07 -2.85
N LEU A 85 -1.58 9.81 -2.77
CA LEU A 85 -1.65 9.02 -1.54
C LEU A 85 -0.87 9.70 -0.40
N LYS A 86 0.37 10.15 -0.64
CA LYS A 86 1.20 10.83 0.36
C LYS A 86 0.54 12.10 0.88
N SER A 87 -0.13 12.88 0.02
CA SER A 87 -0.91 14.05 0.43
C SER A 87 -2.08 13.71 1.36
N THR A 88 -2.68 12.53 1.19
CA THR A 88 -3.83 12.08 2.00
C THR A 88 -3.39 11.39 3.28
N MET A 89 -2.33 10.60 3.19
CA MET A 89 -1.90 9.66 4.23
C MET A 89 -0.77 10.18 5.11
N GLY A 90 -0.06 11.23 4.67
CA GLY A 90 1.06 11.81 5.40
C GLY A 90 2.11 10.76 5.77
N ASP A 91 2.39 10.61 7.06
CA ASP A 91 3.41 9.70 7.56
C ASP A 91 2.99 8.22 7.51
N SER A 92 1.76 7.90 7.14
CA SER A 92 1.31 6.50 7.03
C SER A 92 1.77 5.81 5.74
N ILE A 93 2.39 6.52 4.78
CA ILE A 93 2.92 5.95 3.54
C ILE A 93 4.27 6.55 3.15
N ASP A 94 5.21 5.72 2.71
CA ASP A 94 6.48 6.15 2.12
C ASP A 94 6.79 5.40 0.81
N TYR A 95 7.68 5.99 -0.01
CA TYR A 95 8.12 5.39 -1.26
C TYR A 95 9.44 4.65 -1.04
N LEU A 96 9.54 3.42 -1.54
CA LEU A 96 10.77 2.63 -1.55
C LEU A 96 11.40 2.64 -2.94
N SER A 97 12.45 3.43 -3.10
CA SER A 97 13.30 3.40 -4.29
C SER A 97 14.39 2.34 -4.16
N THR A 98 14.97 1.94 -5.29
CA THR A 98 16.14 1.05 -5.31
C THR A 98 17.26 1.60 -4.43
N GLY A 99 17.83 0.75 -3.57
CA GLY A 99 18.87 1.13 -2.61
C GLY A 99 18.36 1.71 -1.29
N SER A 100 17.03 1.90 -1.14
CA SER A 100 16.43 2.28 0.14
C SER A 100 16.56 1.15 1.16
N GLY A 101 16.86 1.51 2.40
CA GLY A 101 16.78 0.63 3.57
C GLY A 101 15.73 1.15 4.54
N ILE A 102 14.92 0.25 5.07
CA ILE A 102 13.95 0.56 6.12
C ILE A 102 14.14 -0.39 7.30
N LYS A 103 13.87 0.11 8.50
CA LYS A 103 13.84 -0.69 9.73
C LYS A 103 12.39 -0.77 10.17
N ILE A 104 11.92 -2.00 10.36
CA ILE A 104 10.57 -2.37 10.76
C ILE A 104 10.66 -3.09 12.10
#